data_AF-A0A975CIH6-F1
#
_entry.id   AF-A0A975CIH6-F1
#
_cell.length_a   1.000
_cell.length_b   1.000
_cell.length_c   1.000
_cell.angle_alpha   90.00
_cell.angle_beta   90.00
_cell.angle_gamma   90.00
#
_symmetry.space_group_name_H-M   'P 1'
#
loop_
_entity.id
_entity.type
_entity.pdbx_description
1 polymer ?
#
loop_
_entity_poly.entity_id
_entity_poly.type
_entity_poly.pdbx_seq_one_letter_code
_entity_poly.pdbx_strand_id
1 'polypeptide(L)'
;MSERATPQERFADAYVELLPLAALMGHSAERDPRWPLGDKARLVSDAQLGCMRRVLSPVEVRTAQRQVARDYAQAHADTLAADLDVLEGGAARLIGQAMREGAGLPAEGERRAHATAEETRALAAFARDARYASLRDATGLTALAEGVSASAERRGQEIVNTLTVNFLTNAFLRCHIPVKLLY
;
A
#
# COMPACT_ATOMS: atom_id res chain seq x y z
N MET A 1 1.35 29.47 10.86
CA MET A 1 0.24 29.38 9.89
C MET A 1 0.40 28.05 9.17
N SER A 2 -0.44 27.06 9.48
CA SER A 2 -0.39 25.79 8.74
C SER A 2 -0.93 26.03 7.34
N GLU A 3 -0.05 25.98 6.33
CA GLU A 3 -0.48 25.85 4.94
C GLU A 3 -1.42 24.65 4.86
N ARG A 4 -2.63 24.86 4.32
CA ARG A 4 -3.51 23.74 4.03
C ARG A 4 -2.83 22.91 2.95
N ALA A 5 -2.62 21.63 3.21
CA ALA A 5 -2.06 20.71 2.23
C ALA A 5 -2.87 20.78 0.92
N THR A 6 -2.17 20.76 -0.23
CA THR A 6 -2.81 20.74 -1.55
C THR A 6 -3.65 19.47 -1.71
N PRO A 7 -4.65 19.44 -2.61
CA PRO A 7 -5.40 18.21 -2.90
C PRO A 7 -4.50 17.02 -3.25
N GLN A 8 -3.39 17.27 -3.95
CA GLN A 8 -2.41 16.25 -4.30
C GLN A 8 -1.67 15.69 -3.08
N GLU A 9 -1.28 16.55 -2.13
CA GLU A 9 -0.62 16.07 -0.90
C GLU A 9 -1.59 15.33 0.02
N ARG A 10 -2.84 15.79 0.11
CA ARG A 10 -3.92 15.07 0.81
C ARG A 10 -4.19 13.70 0.19
N PHE A 11 -4.25 13.63 -1.14
CA PHE A 11 -4.38 12.38 -1.85
C PHE A 11 -3.19 11.45 -1.59
N ALA A 12 -1.97 11.98 -1.58
CA ALA A 12 -0.78 11.20 -1.23
C ALA A 12 -0.81 10.66 0.20
N ASP A 13 -1.34 11.43 1.16
CA ASP A 13 -1.56 10.97 2.54
C ASP A 13 -2.60 9.84 2.59
N ALA A 14 -3.76 10.06 1.97
CA ALA A 14 -4.84 9.07 1.91
C ALA A 14 -4.42 7.78 1.18
N TYR A 15 -3.59 7.89 0.14
CA TYR A 15 -3.05 6.75 -0.60
C TYR A 15 -2.08 5.92 0.26
N VAL A 16 -1.24 6.56 1.07
CA VAL A 16 -0.34 5.87 2.00
C VAL A 16 -1.12 5.24 3.17
N GLU A 17 -2.20 5.86 3.62
CA GLU A 17 -3.10 5.28 4.61
C GLU A 17 -3.82 4.05 4.05
N LEU A 18 -4.37 4.15 2.83
CA LEU A 18 -5.02 3.07 2.10
C LEU A 18 -4.12 1.85 1.96
N LEU A 19 -2.85 2.08 1.58
CA LEU A 19 -1.87 1.03 1.33
C LEU A 19 -0.68 1.18 2.29
N PRO A 20 -0.70 0.57 3.49
CA PRO A 20 0.33 0.76 4.52
C PRO A 20 1.62 -0.03 4.24
N LEU A 21 2.12 -0.02 3.00
CA LEU A 21 3.26 -0.82 2.54
C LEU A 21 4.54 -0.50 3.30
N ALA A 22 4.82 0.77 3.60
CA ALA A 22 5.99 1.16 4.39
C ALA A 22 6.01 0.48 5.78
N ALA A 23 4.84 0.37 6.44
CA ALA A 23 4.72 -0.30 7.73
C ALA A 23 4.90 -1.83 7.58
N LEU A 24 4.32 -2.41 6.53
CA LEU A 24 4.48 -3.84 6.20
C LEU A 24 5.94 -4.22 5.97
N MET A 25 6.66 -3.42 5.18
CA MET A 25 8.08 -3.62 4.87
C MET A 25 8.95 -3.50 6.12
N GLY A 26 8.71 -2.46 6.95
CA GLY A 26 9.40 -2.28 8.23
C GLY A 26 9.19 -3.44 9.17
N HIS A 27 7.93 -3.85 9.38
CA HIS A 27 7.59 -4.96 10.25
C HIS A 27 8.21 -6.29 9.81
N SER A 28 8.24 -6.54 8.49
CA SER A 28 8.89 -7.74 7.95
C SER A 28 10.40 -7.72 8.19
N ALA A 29 11.04 -6.56 7.98
CA ALA A 29 12.48 -6.39 8.16
C ALA A 29 12.93 -6.49 9.63
N GLU A 30 12.07 -6.13 10.58
CA GLU A 30 12.29 -6.29 12.03
C GLU A 30 12.23 -7.76 12.47
N ARG A 31 11.35 -8.56 11.85
CA ARG A 31 11.12 -9.96 12.22
C ARG A 31 12.08 -10.96 11.60
N ASP A 32 12.61 -10.65 10.41
CA ASP A 32 13.53 -11.54 9.71
C ASP A 32 14.78 -10.78 9.23
N PRO A 33 15.98 -11.09 9.76
CA PRO A 33 17.22 -10.48 9.30
C PRO A 33 17.55 -10.83 7.84
N ARG A 34 16.99 -11.93 7.31
CA ARG A 34 17.18 -12.39 5.92
C ARG A 34 16.17 -11.79 4.96
N TRP A 35 15.19 -11.04 5.46
CA TRP A 35 14.26 -10.30 4.64
C TRP A 35 15.00 -9.29 3.73
N PRO A 36 14.55 -9.09 2.47
CA PRO A 36 13.36 -9.66 1.82
C PRO A 36 13.57 -11.01 1.13
N LEU A 37 14.78 -11.57 1.17
CA LEU A 37 15.15 -12.74 0.37
C LEU A 37 14.92 -14.08 1.09
N GLY A 38 14.73 -14.07 2.41
CA GLY A 38 14.54 -15.28 3.21
C GLY A 38 15.68 -16.27 2.99
N ASP A 39 15.36 -17.50 2.60
CA ASP A 39 16.37 -18.54 2.33
C ASP A 39 17.29 -18.21 1.16
N LYS A 40 16.87 -17.36 0.22
CA LYS A 40 17.70 -16.90 -0.90
C LYS A 40 18.74 -15.85 -0.47
N ALA A 41 18.68 -15.33 0.76
CA ALA A 41 19.67 -14.38 1.28
C ALA A 41 21.10 -14.94 1.23
N ARG A 42 21.26 -16.26 1.38
CA ARG A 42 22.57 -16.94 1.25
C ARG A 42 23.16 -16.94 -0.16
N LEU A 43 22.36 -16.55 -1.17
CA LEU A 43 22.74 -16.52 -2.58
C LEU A 43 23.19 -15.12 -3.04
N VAL A 44 23.17 -14.13 -2.14
CA VAL A 44 23.61 -12.77 -2.42
C VAL A 44 24.68 -12.35 -1.40
N SER A 45 25.44 -11.31 -1.73
CA SER A 45 26.38 -10.71 -0.79
C SER A 45 25.66 -9.91 0.30
N ASP A 46 26.32 -9.72 1.44
CA ASP A 46 25.82 -8.84 2.52
C ASP A 46 25.59 -7.40 2.02
N ALA A 47 26.41 -6.92 1.09
CA ALA A 47 26.25 -5.62 0.47
C ALA A 47 24.94 -5.52 -0.35
N GLN A 48 24.60 -6.58 -1.08
CA GLN A 48 23.35 -6.66 -1.85
C GLN A 48 22.13 -6.76 -0.92
N LEU A 49 22.19 -7.61 0.11
CA LEU A 49 21.13 -7.72 1.11
C LEU A 49 20.93 -6.39 1.86
N GLY A 50 22.03 -5.74 2.27
CA GLY A 50 22.00 -4.42 2.91
C GLY A 50 21.43 -3.33 1.98
N CYS A 51 21.77 -3.35 0.69
CA CYS A 51 21.16 -2.48 -0.31
C CYS A 51 19.65 -2.68 -0.38
N MET A 52 19.17 -3.93 -0.46
CA MET A 52 17.73 -4.21 -0.52
C MET A 52 17.01 -3.69 0.72
N ARG A 53 17.55 -3.96 1.91
CA ARG A 53 16.97 -3.50 3.17
C ARG A 53 16.87 -1.97 3.24
N ARG A 54 17.84 -1.25 2.66
CA ARG A 54 17.80 0.21 2.55
C ARG A 54 16.73 0.68 1.57
N VAL A 55 16.69 0.11 0.36
CA VAL A 55 15.72 0.51 -0.69
C VAL A 55 14.28 0.21 -0.27
N LEU A 56 14.07 -0.87 0.49
CA LEU A 56 12.76 -1.24 1.01
C LEU A 56 12.53 -0.72 2.44
N SER A 57 13.35 0.22 2.91
CA SER A 57 13.13 0.83 4.22
C SER A 57 11.79 1.58 4.25
N PRO A 58 11.15 1.74 5.42
CA PRO A 58 9.87 2.44 5.53
C PRO A 58 9.89 3.85 4.93
N VAL A 59 11.02 4.56 5.04
CA VAL A 59 11.19 5.93 4.51
C VAL A 59 11.20 5.92 2.98
N GLU A 60 11.99 5.06 2.36
CA GLU A 60 12.09 4.96 0.90
C GLU A 60 10.76 4.49 0.28
N VAL A 61 10.14 3.47 0.88
CA VAL A 61 8.85 2.94 0.41
C VAL A 61 7.77 4.00 0.53
N ARG A 62 7.66 4.70 1.66
CA ARG A 62 6.70 5.80 1.82
C ARG A 62 6.93 6.90 0.79
N THR A 63 8.18 7.28 0.56
CA THR A 63 8.53 8.32 -0.43
C THR A 63 8.11 7.91 -1.84
N ALA A 64 8.40 6.68 -2.24
CA ALA A 64 7.98 6.14 -3.53
C ALA A 64 6.45 6.02 -3.65
N GLN A 65 5.75 5.58 -2.61
CA GLN A 65 4.28 5.55 -2.61
C GLN A 65 3.66 6.93 -2.79
N ARG A 66 4.18 7.95 -2.09
CA ARG A 66 3.71 9.34 -2.27
C ARG A 66 3.95 9.82 -3.70
N GLN A 67 5.08 9.45 -4.30
CA GLN A 67 5.35 9.80 -5.70
C GLN A 67 4.33 9.17 -6.64
N VAL A 68 4.04 7.87 -6.49
CA VAL A 68 2.99 7.18 -7.26
C VAL A 68 1.64 7.87 -7.10
N ALA A 69 1.28 8.27 -5.88
CA ALA A 69 0.03 8.97 -5.62
C ALA A 69 -0.02 10.36 -6.31
N ARG A 70 1.09 11.09 -6.33
CA ARG A 70 1.20 12.38 -7.04
C ARG A 70 1.10 12.21 -8.55
N ASP A 71 1.76 11.18 -9.09
CA ASP A 71 1.71 10.87 -10.52
C ASP A 71 0.28 10.51 -10.95
N TYR A 72 -0.43 9.70 -10.15
CA TYR A 72 -1.85 9.42 -10.35
C TYR A 72 -2.69 10.71 -10.29
N ALA A 73 -2.50 11.52 -9.25
CA ALA A 73 -3.27 12.75 -9.07
C ALA A 73 -3.08 13.75 -10.22
N GLN A 74 -1.90 13.77 -10.83
CA GLN A 74 -1.62 14.57 -12.02
C GLN A 74 -2.31 14.00 -13.27
N ALA A 75 -2.29 12.68 -13.45
CA ALA A 75 -2.92 12.01 -14.59
C ALA A 75 -4.46 12.04 -14.54
N HIS A 76 -5.03 12.14 -13.34
CA HIS A 76 -6.47 12.07 -13.06
C HIS A 76 -6.99 13.37 -12.39
N ALA A 77 -6.47 14.52 -12.82
CA ALA A 77 -6.79 15.81 -12.18
C ALA A 77 -8.29 16.17 -12.21
N ASP A 78 -9.03 15.66 -13.19
CA ASP A 78 -10.47 15.83 -13.38
C ASP A 78 -11.32 14.99 -12.40
N THR A 79 -10.83 13.81 -11.99
CA THR A 79 -11.52 12.93 -11.02
C THR A 79 -10.96 13.03 -9.61
N LEU A 80 -9.79 13.66 -9.43
CA LEU A 80 -9.04 13.71 -8.17
C LEU A 80 -9.89 14.14 -6.96
N ALA A 81 -10.77 15.12 -7.12
CA ALA A 81 -11.60 15.59 -6.01
C ALA A 81 -12.54 14.49 -5.50
N ALA A 82 -13.18 13.75 -6.40
CA ALA A 82 -14.06 12.64 -6.03
C ALA A 82 -13.29 11.45 -5.45
N ASP A 83 -12.12 11.15 -6.04
CA ASP A 83 -11.22 10.11 -5.54
C ASP A 83 -10.75 10.43 -4.11
N LEU A 84 -10.40 11.70 -3.86
CA LEU A 84 -10.01 12.15 -2.53
C LEU A 84 -11.17 12.07 -1.54
N ASP A 85 -12.37 12.51 -1.93
CA ASP A 85 -13.56 12.50 -1.08
C ASP A 85 -13.95 11.08 -0.64
N VAL A 86 -13.85 10.08 -1.54
CA VAL A 86 -14.16 8.69 -1.17
C VAL A 86 -13.09 8.08 -0.25
N LEU A 87 -11.82 8.44 -0.47
CA LEU A 87 -10.71 7.95 0.35
C LEU A 87 -10.76 8.54 1.76
N GLU A 88 -10.85 9.86 1.88
CA GLU A 88 -10.95 10.56 3.17
C GLU A 88 -12.30 10.34 3.85
N GLY A 89 -13.35 10.06 3.07
CA GLY A 89 -14.66 9.67 3.59
C GLY A 89 -14.66 8.34 4.34
N GLY A 90 -13.56 7.58 4.30
CA GLY A 90 -13.33 6.40 5.14
C GLY A 90 -12.79 5.17 4.41
N ALA A 91 -12.77 5.17 3.08
CA ALA A 91 -12.29 4.01 2.33
C ALA A 91 -10.80 3.75 2.59
N ALA A 92 -9.97 4.80 2.62
CA ALA A 92 -8.53 4.67 2.91
C ALA A 92 -8.30 4.04 4.28
N ARG A 93 -8.91 4.62 5.33
CA ARG A 93 -8.78 4.15 6.70
C ARG A 93 -9.22 2.70 6.88
N LEU A 94 -10.40 2.33 6.38
CA LEU A 94 -10.96 0.99 6.59
C LEU A 94 -10.19 -0.09 5.84
N ILE A 95 -9.78 0.18 4.59
CA ILE A 95 -8.99 -0.77 3.80
C ILE A 95 -7.57 -0.88 4.37
N GLY A 96 -6.93 0.24 4.70
CA GLY A 96 -5.61 0.26 5.32
C GLY A 96 -5.59 -0.47 6.66
N GLN A 97 -6.63 -0.31 7.47
CA GLN A 97 -6.83 -1.08 8.70
C GLN A 97 -6.96 -2.57 8.41
N ALA A 98 -7.79 -2.98 7.45
CA ALA A 98 -7.92 -4.39 7.08
C ALA A 98 -6.61 -5.00 6.59
N MET A 99 -5.81 -4.25 5.83
CA MET A 99 -4.47 -4.67 5.39
C MET A 99 -3.50 -4.84 6.57
N ARG A 100 -3.50 -3.89 7.52
CA ARG A 100 -2.70 -4.00 8.75
C ARG A 100 -3.06 -5.23 9.55
N GLU A 101 -4.35 -5.45 9.76
CA GLU A 101 -4.87 -6.60 10.50
C GLU A 101 -4.50 -7.92 9.82
N GLY A 102 -4.68 -8.02 8.50
CA GLY A 102 -4.33 -9.22 7.72
C GLY A 102 -2.82 -9.53 7.73
N ALA A 103 -1.98 -8.51 7.92
CA ALA A 103 -0.54 -8.68 8.02
C ALA A 103 0.00 -8.81 9.45
N GLY A 104 -0.88 -8.80 10.46
CA GLY A 104 -0.48 -8.85 11.86
C GLY A 104 0.24 -7.59 12.35
N LEU A 105 0.08 -6.46 11.66
CA LEU A 105 0.62 -5.18 12.10
C LEU A 105 -0.14 -4.69 13.35
N PRO A 106 0.55 -3.99 14.27
CA PRO A 106 -0.14 -3.32 15.36
C PRO A 106 -1.12 -2.28 14.80
N ALA A 107 -2.27 -2.13 15.47
CA ALA A 107 -3.22 -1.08 15.14
C ALA A 107 -2.58 0.30 15.37
N GLU A 108 -2.84 1.25 14.47
CA GLU A 108 -2.49 2.66 14.68
C GLU A 108 -3.63 3.37 15.43
N GLY A 109 -3.30 4.06 16.53
CA GLY A 109 -4.25 4.88 17.31
C GLY A 109 -4.96 4.18 18.46
N GLU A 110 -5.70 4.96 19.26
CA GLU A 110 -6.44 4.49 20.44
C GLU A 110 -7.68 3.68 20.03
N ARG A 111 -7.62 2.36 20.23
CA ARG A 111 -8.72 1.39 20.07
C ARG A 111 -9.28 1.31 18.65
N ARG A 112 -9.67 0.09 18.28
CA ARG A 112 -10.36 -0.27 17.04
C ARG A 112 -11.70 0.49 16.96
N ALA A 113 -11.68 1.73 16.49
CA ALA A 113 -12.90 2.52 16.34
C ALA A 113 -13.80 1.81 15.33
N HIS A 114 -15.03 1.50 15.75
CA HIS A 114 -16.00 0.91 14.85
C HIS A 114 -16.21 1.82 13.64
N ALA A 115 -16.33 1.21 12.45
CA ALA A 115 -16.63 1.94 11.23
C ALA A 115 -17.95 2.72 11.40
N THR A 116 -17.92 4.01 11.08
CA THR A 116 -19.15 4.82 11.05
C THR A 116 -19.98 4.44 9.83
N ALA A 117 -21.24 4.85 9.82
CA ALA A 117 -22.12 4.67 8.67
C ALA A 117 -21.65 5.47 7.43
N GLU A 118 -20.90 6.56 7.63
CA GLU A 118 -20.30 7.35 6.56
C GLU A 118 -19.13 6.61 5.92
N GLU A 119 -18.22 6.08 6.74
CA GLU A 119 -17.06 5.33 6.26
C GLU A 119 -17.46 4.04 5.56
N THR A 120 -18.49 3.36 6.08
CA THR A 120 -19.05 2.16 5.44
C THR A 120 -19.65 2.50 4.07
N ARG A 121 -20.30 3.66 3.92
CA ARG A 121 -20.82 4.13 2.63
C ARG A 121 -19.70 4.50 1.67
N ALA A 122 -18.66 5.18 2.14
CA ALA A 122 -17.49 5.52 1.33
C ALA A 122 -16.78 4.26 0.84
N LEU A 123 -16.57 3.27 1.71
CA LEU A 123 -16.02 1.97 1.34
C LEU A 123 -16.90 1.25 0.29
N ALA A 124 -18.22 1.22 0.48
CA ALA A 124 -19.13 0.61 -0.48
C ALA A 124 -19.11 1.32 -1.84
N ALA A 125 -19.03 2.65 -1.85
CA ALA A 125 -18.90 3.46 -3.05
C ALA A 125 -17.57 3.15 -3.76
N PHE A 126 -16.45 3.19 -3.04
CA PHE A 126 -15.13 2.83 -3.56
C PHE A 126 -15.12 1.43 -4.17
N ALA A 127 -15.76 0.45 -3.53
CA ALA A 127 -15.77 -0.93 -4.00
C ALA A 127 -16.63 -1.14 -5.26
N ARG A 128 -17.76 -0.43 -5.40
CA ARG A 128 -18.80 -0.80 -6.40
C ARG A 128 -19.03 0.22 -7.49
N ASP A 129 -18.78 1.50 -7.22
CA ASP A 129 -19.09 2.56 -8.18
C ASP A 129 -18.05 2.52 -9.32
N ALA A 130 -18.54 2.55 -10.57
CA ALA A 130 -17.72 2.51 -11.77
C ALA A 130 -16.79 3.72 -11.85
N ARG A 131 -17.17 4.86 -11.26
CA ARG A 131 -16.36 6.08 -11.24
C ARG A 131 -14.98 5.93 -10.58
N TYR A 132 -14.82 4.97 -9.66
CA TYR A 132 -13.56 4.72 -8.95
C TYR A 132 -12.76 3.55 -9.54
N ALA A 133 -13.09 3.09 -10.76
CA ALA A 133 -12.39 1.98 -11.40
C ALA A 133 -10.90 2.26 -11.58
N SER A 134 -10.54 3.43 -12.13
CA SER A 134 -9.13 3.81 -12.31
C SER A 134 -8.35 3.88 -10.98
N LEU A 135 -8.99 4.34 -9.91
CA LEU A 135 -8.37 4.36 -8.59
C LEU A 135 -8.14 2.94 -8.03
N ARG A 136 -9.11 2.03 -8.22
CA ARG A 136 -8.95 0.61 -7.85
C ARG A 136 -7.85 -0.07 -8.66
N ASP A 137 -7.77 0.18 -9.96
CA ASP A 137 -6.73 -0.34 -10.84
C ASP A 137 -5.34 0.15 -10.38
N ALA A 138 -5.19 1.45 -10.15
CA ALA A 138 -3.93 2.06 -9.71
C ALA A 138 -3.45 1.51 -8.35
N THR A 139 -4.39 1.18 -7.47
CA THR A 139 -4.10 0.64 -6.13
C THR A 139 -4.03 -0.88 -6.09
N GLY A 140 -4.23 -1.59 -7.22
CA GLY A 140 -4.28 -3.05 -7.26
C GLY A 140 -5.46 -3.65 -6.49
N LEU A 141 -6.51 -2.86 -6.24
CA LEU A 141 -7.68 -3.22 -5.44
C LEU A 141 -8.91 -3.58 -6.29
N THR A 142 -8.72 -3.92 -7.56
CA THR A 142 -9.79 -4.30 -8.50
C THR A 142 -10.61 -5.48 -7.99
N ALA A 143 -9.97 -6.46 -7.35
CA ALA A 143 -10.62 -7.62 -6.74
C ALA A 143 -11.61 -7.26 -5.62
N LEU A 144 -11.55 -6.05 -5.03
CA LEU A 144 -12.56 -5.58 -4.08
C LEU A 144 -13.93 -5.36 -4.75
N ALA A 145 -13.94 -5.04 -6.05
CA ALA A 145 -15.17 -4.87 -6.83
C ALA A 145 -15.82 -6.20 -7.20
N GLU A 146 -15.03 -7.28 -7.29
CA GLU A 146 -15.47 -8.57 -7.83
C GLU A 146 -16.21 -9.46 -6.82
N GLY A 147 -16.35 -9.05 -5.56
CA GLY A 147 -17.23 -9.72 -4.59
C GLY A 147 -16.92 -11.19 -4.32
N VAL A 148 -15.69 -11.65 -4.61
CA VAL A 148 -15.36 -13.09 -4.57
C VAL A 148 -15.17 -13.60 -3.13
N SER A 149 -15.70 -14.80 -2.90
CA SER A 149 -15.83 -15.60 -1.67
C SER A 149 -14.52 -15.94 -0.89
N ALA A 150 -13.45 -15.18 -1.03
CA ALA A 150 -12.23 -15.36 -0.23
C ALA A 150 -12.40 -14.72 1.16
N SER A 151 -11.84 -15.34 2.22
CA SER A 151 -11.76 -14.71 3.54
C SER A 151 -11.00 -13.37 3.46
N ALA A 152 -11.31 -12.43 4.35
CA ALA A 152 -10.67 -11.11 4.39
C ALA A 152 -9.13 -11.22 4.46
N GLU A 153 -8.63 -12.23 5.16
CA GLU A 153 -7.21 -12.58 5.28
C GLU A 153 -6.58 -12.97 3.94
N ARG A 154 -7.20 -13.89 3.18
CA ARG A 154 -6.67 -14.33 1.88
C ARG A 154 -6.69 -13.21 0.84
N ARG A 155 -7.75 -12.39 0.83
CA ARG A 155 -7.83 -11.18 0.00
C ARG A 155 -6.75 -10.15 0.35
N GLY A 156 -6.56 -9.90 1.65
CA GLY A 156 -5.48 -9.03 2.12
C GLY A 156 -4.11 -9.52 1.64
N GLN A 157 -3.87 -10.83 1.68
CA GLN A 157 -2.59 -11.41 1.26
C GLN A 157 -2.34 -11.32 -0.25
N GLU A 158 -3.35 -11.52 -1.10
CA GLU A 158 -3.23 -11.37 -2.56
C GLU A 158 -2.97 -9.92 -2.98
N ILE A 159 -3.66 -8.97 -2.36
CA ILE A 159 -3.45 -7.53 -2.56
C ILE A 159 -2.02 -7.15 -2.14
N VAL A 160 -1.58 -7.59 -0.97
CA VAL A 160 -0.22 -7.35 -0.48
C VAL A 160 0.81 -7.95 -1.43
N ASN A 161 0.64 -9.19 -1.88
CA ASN A 161 1.57 -9.82 -2.83
C ASN A 161 1.68 -9.03 -4.14
N THR A 162 0.55 -8.62 -4.72
CA THR A 162 0.54 -7.85 -5.98
C THR A 162 1.24 -6.50 -5.82
N LEU A 163 0.99 -5.79 -4.73
CA LEU A 163 1.57 -4.47 -4.47
C LEU A 163 3.06 -4.51 -4.11
N THR A 164 3.50 -5.55 -3.39
CA THR A 164 4.90 -5.68 -2.97
C THR A 164 5.84 -6.09 -4.09
N VAL A 165 5.35 -6.78 -5.13
CA VAL A 165 6.16 -7.21 -6.29
C VAL A 165 6.83 -6.03 -7.00
N ASN A 166 6.16 -4.88 -7.14
CA ASN A 166 6.76 -3.71 -7.81
C ASN A 166 7.93 -3.14 -7.00
N PHE A 167 7.77 -3.01 -5.69
CA PHE A 167 8.85 -2.54 -4.80
C PHE A 167 10.02 -3.53 -4.78
N LEU A 168 9.73 -4.83 -4.68
CA LEU A 168 10.74 -5.88 -4.71
C LEU A 168 11.49 -5.87 -6.05
N THR A 169 10.78 -5.84 -7.17
CA THR A 169 11.39 -5.80 -8.51
C THR A 169 12.30 -4.58 -8.67
N ASN A 170 11.85 -3.40 -8.25
CA ASN A 170 12.68 -2.19 -8.27
C ASN A 170 13.94 -2.34 -7.40
N ALA A 171 13.80 -2.92 -6.20
CA ALA A 171 14.93 -3.17 -5.31
C ALA A 171 15.96 -4.15 -5.91
N PHE A 172 15.49 -5.22 -6.57
CA PHE A 172 16.38 -6.16 -7.27
C PHE A 172 17.20 -5.46 -8.36
N LEU A 173 16.55 -4.60 -9.16
CA LEU A 173 17.22 -3.83 -10.21
C LEU A 173 18.24 -2.85 -9.63
N ARG A 174 17.85 -2.04 -8.64
CA ARG A 174 18.74 -1.03 -8.02
C ARG A 174 19.92 -1.66 -7.27
N CYS A 175 19.73 -2.84 -6.69
CA CYS A 175 20.75 -3.55 -5.93
C CYS A 175 21.53 -4.59 -6.75
N HIS A 176 21.32 -4.62 -8.07
CA HIS A 176 22.03 -5.52 -9.00
C HIS A 176 21.95 -6.99 -8.57
N ILE A 177 20.77 -7.42 -8.12
CA ILE A 177 20.48 -8.81 -7.76
C ILE A 177 19.81 -9.47 -8.97
N PRO A 178 20.26 -10.68 -9.37
CA PRO A 178 19.63 -11.38 -10.49
C PRO A 178 18.13 -11.59 -10.27
N VAL A 179 17.31 -11.05 -11.17
CA VAL A 179 15.83 -11.19 -11.14
C VAL A 179 15.35 -12.64 -11.12
N LYS A 180 16.17 -13.59 -11.60
CA LYS A 180 15.91 -15.04 -11.46
C LYS A 180 15.76 -15.51 -10.00
N LEU A 181 16.17 -14.72 -9.02
CA LEU A 181 16.00 -15.02 -7.60
C LEU A 181 14.63 -14.53 -7.06
N LEU A 182 13.82 -13.79 -7.83
CA LEU A 182 12.43 -13.46 -7.47
C LEU A 182 11.49 -14.67 -7.59
N TYR A 183 11.82 -15.63 -8.47
CA TYR A 183 11.05 -16.86 -8.72
C TYR A 183 11.73 -18.06 -8.06
#